data_AF-A0AAJ2J5Y6-F1
#
_entry.id   AF-A0AAJ2J5Y6-F1
#
_cell.length_a   1.000
_cell.length_b   1.000
_cell.length_c   1.000
_cell.angle_alpha   90.00
_cell.angle_beta   90.00
_cell.angle_gamma   90.00
#
_symmetry.space_group_name_H-M   'P 1'
#
loop_
_entity.id
_entity.type
_entity.pdbx_description
1 polymer ?
#
loop_
_entity_poly.entity_id
_entity_poly.type
_entity_poly.pdbx_seq_one_letter_code
_entity_poly.pdbx_strand_id
1 'polypeptide(L)'
;MNKFAKMSSKFSLTLVLVSLLSACGGDNGQDGNPGEPAKPPALTITSLKVTVDKVEMADGIAQVDFQVSNQDDEAVIGVPSATFIAAQLLPQGYTGAGNSSEWQHFTAETCAATCPGSLTDHKNGHYSYTFSAPFNGMNGVTFMPEATQRMVVKIGGDKLADNTPLPITNQHYDWQSSGDNVAYTRNLVTVETCNSCHSNLAFHGSKYNQIETCVTCHNSKKVSNPADIFPQMIHSKHLTGFPQPISDCQTCHVDKAELAEQQNWHRVPTMQACGACHTQINFPAGEGHPAQADNSNCVACHNADWTASVHSDEDKTAALMQFSPSITSASMDANGTVTVAVKLMNPATGSVYSESADKLKFINDLRVYANWGTSFDYATRSARSIKLPESTPLSGSNGIYTYTISGLTVPAGTESDHGGLAIQGRVCAKDKVLVDCTTELAEVLVIKASHSYFDMAALSSTGRRTVVSNTSCGNCHGDQKLNIHGSRNDLGGQCQLCHNANMLANATAANPSTTSFDFKQLIHGIHTSQFAGFENLNYPGNIGNCAQCHVNDTAGISTVALPLNSAVQPLALDNGTFTSPIAAVCSNCHSDTSTHNHMAQQGAVFAGTKSDATAGTETCAFCHGQGGVADVLKVHPIN
;
A
#
# COMPACT_ATOMS: atom_id res chain seq x y z
N MET A 1 25.66 -55.64 -46.46
CA MET A 1 25.14 -54.92 -47.65
C MET A 1 25.54 -53.46 -47.48
N ASN A 2 26.56 -52.95 -48.17
CA ASN A 2 26.47 -52.23 -49.47
C ASN A 2 25.52 -51.01 -49.38
N LYS A 3 25.89 -49.74 -49.60
CA LYS A 3 27.03 -49.02 -50.27
C LYS A 3 27.21 -47.61 -49.60
N PHE A 4 28.23 -46.75 -49.82
CA PHE A 4 29.45 -46.76 -50.67
C PHE A 4 30.63 -45.91 -50.08
N ALA A 5 31.41 -45.21 -50.92
CA ALA A 5 32.61 -44.37 -50.70
C ALA A 5 32.27 -42.87 -50.40
N LYS A 6 33.06 -42.06 -49.67
CA LYS A 6 34.49 -41.65 -49.78
C LYS A 6 34.85 -40.88 -51.07
N MET A 7 35.27 -39.60 -50.95
CA MET A 7 36.62 -39.18 -51.33
C MET A 7 36.97 -37.73 -50.89
N SER A 8 38.20 -37.57 -50.43
CA SER A 8 38.89 -36.30 -50.17
C SER A 8 40.09 -36.18 -51.11
N SER A 9 40.50 -34.97 -51.52
CA SER A 9 41.86 -34.75 -52.01
C SER A 9 42.37 -33.34 -51.71
N LYS A 10 43.66 -33.25 -51.37
CA LYS A 10 44.48 -32.03 -51.25
C LYS A 10 45.14 -31.69 -52.61
N PHE A 11 46.12 -30.76 -52.56
CA PHE A 11 47.06 -30.23 -53.57
C PHE A 11 46.69 -28.81 -54.07
N SER A 12 47.62 -27.85 -54.22
CA SER A 12 48.99 -27.75 -53.69
C SER A 12 49.50 -26.31 -53.70
N LEU A 13 50.62 -26.06 -53.02
CA LEU A 13 51.32 -24.78 -52.97
C LEU A 13 51.98 -24.42 -54.32
N THR A 14 51.94 -23.16 -54.76
CA THR A 14 52.93 -22.62 -55.71
C THR A 14 53.17 -21.14 -55.43
N LEU A 15 54.45 -20.76 -55.36
CA LEU A 15 54.95 -19.45 -54.98
C LEU A 15 55.34 -18.67 -56.25
N VAL A 16 54.88 -17.42 -56.40
CA VAL A 16 55.45 -16.48 -57.38
C VAL A 16 55.74 -15.16 -56.67
N LEU A 17 56.99 -14.75 -56.72
CA LEU A 17 57.50 -13.49 -56.17
C LEU A 17 57.51 -12.44 -57.29
N VAL A 18 56.85 -11.30 -57.10
CA VAL A 18 57.10 -10.07 -57.88
C VAL A 18 57.13 -8.89 -56.92
N SER A 19 58.18 -8.08 -57.01
CA SER A 19 58.49 -7.00 -56.07
C SER A 19 58.15 -5.62 -56.62
N LEU A 20 57.54 -4.79 -55.76
CA LEU A 20 57.60 -3.32 -55.74
C LEU A 20 57.06 -2.54 -56.96
N LEU A 21 56.03 -1.73 -56.73
CA LEU A 21 56.14 -0.27 -56.80
C LEU A 21 55.05 0.39 -55.93
N SER A 22 55.31 1.62 -55.47
CA SER A 22 54.54 2.33 -54.44
C SER A 22 53.32 3.09 -54.96
N ALA A 23 52.21 3.05 -54.21
CA ALA A 23 51.20 4.11 -54.19
C ALA A 23 50.60 4.23 -52.78
N CYS A 24 50.58 5.44 -52.23
CA CYS A 24 49.95 5.71 -50.93
C CYS A 24 48.43 5.74 -51.09
N GLY A 25 47.71 4.92 -50.31
CA GLY A 25 46.28 5.01 -50.11
C GLY A 25 46.00 4.82 -48.62
N GLY A 26 45.35 5.81 -47.99
CA GLY A 26 44.94 5.69 -46.60
C GLY A 26 43.83 4.65 -46.48
N ASP A 27 43.96 3.75 -45.50
CA ASP A 27 42.92 2.78 -45.19
C ASP A 27 41.84 3.51 -44.38
N ASN A 28 40.68 3.73 -45.00
CA ASN A 28 39.55 4.37 -44.35
C ASN A 28 38.96 3.35 -43.37
N GLY A 29 38.82 3.74 -42.10
CA GLY A 29 38.34 2.84 -41.04
C GLY A 29 37.00 2.19 -41.40
N GLN A 30 36.79 0.98 -40.87
CA GLN A 30 35.55 0.23 -41.09
C GLN A 30 34.32 1.09 -40.74
N ASP A 31 33.34 1.10 -41.65
CA ASP A 31 32.06 1.76 -41.41
C ASP A 31 31.44 1.20 -40.11
N GLY A 32 31.08 2.10 -39.19
CA GLY A 32 30.39 1.71 -37.97
C GLY A 32 29.04 1.06 -38.28
N ASN A 33 28.59 0.16 -37.39
CA ASN A 33 27.25 -0.42 -37.51
C ASN A 33 26.19 0.68 -37.63
N PRO A 34 25.18 0.54 -38.52
CA PRO A 34 24.06 1.48 -38.58
C PRO A 34 23.41 1.61 -37.20
N GLY A 35 23.13 2.84 -36.77
CA GLY A 35 22.43 3.09 -35.52
C GLY A 35 21.00 2.51 -35.55
N GLU A 36 20.49 2.13 -34.38
CA GLU A 36 19.12 1.65 -34.21
C GLU A 36 18.09 2.63 -34.81
N PRO A 37 16.95 2.15 -35.37
CA PRO A 37 15.96 3.01 -35.97
C PRO A 37 15.45 4.07 -34.99
N ALA A 38 15.47 5.34 -35.40
CA ALA A 38 14.94 6.42 -34.59
C ALA A 38 13.44 6.17 -34.29
N LYS A 39 13.12 5.97 -33.01
CA LYS A 39 11.76 5.87 -32.51
C LYS A 39 10.98 7.17 -32.84
N PRO A 40 9.67 7.11 -33.11
CA PRO A 40 8.88 8.31 -33.32
C PRO A 40 8.93 9.23 -32.09
N PRO A 41 8.88 10.57 -32.26
CA PRO A 41 8.88 11.51 -31.15
C PRO A 41 7.53 11.47 -30.41
N ALA A 42 7.60 11.37 -29.09
CA ALA A 42 6.44 11.33 -28.20
C ALA A 42 5.61 12.63 -28.29
N LEU A 43 4.33 12.51 -28.62
CA LEU A 43 3.38 13.64 -28.64
C LEU A 43 2.59 13.79 -27.34
N THR A 44 2.48 12.73 -26.56
CA THR A 44 1.82 12.72 -25.25
C THR A 44 2.70 11.99 -24.24
N ILE A 45 2.88 12.60 -23.06
CA ILE A 45 3.75 12.08 -22.00
C ILE A 45 2.94 12.06 -20.70
N THR A 46 2.42 10.89 -20.35
CA THR A 46 1.74 10.64 -19.06
C THR A 46 2.64 9.91 -18.08
N SER A 47 3.65 9.19 -18.56
CA SER A 47 4.77 8.68 -17.76
C SER A 47 6.10 8.84 -18.50
N LEU A 48 7.22 8.71 -17.78
CA LEU A 48 8.57 8.71 -18.35
C LEU A 48 9.36 7.49 -17.87
N LYS A 49 9.96 6.79 -18.83
CA LYS A 49 10.86 5.66 -18.65
C LYS A 49 12.26 6.06 -19.10
N VAL A 50 13.23 5.98 -18.18
CA VAL A 50 14.66 6.21 -18.46
C VAL A 50 15.37 4.87 -18.42
N THR A 51 16.19 4.58 -19.42
CA THR A 51 17.01 3.37 -19.49
C THR A 51 18.46 3.79 -19.64
N VAL A 52 19.36 3.39 -18.75
CA VAL A 52 20.79 3.62 -18.93
C VAL A 52 21.32 2.54 -19.87
N ASP A 53 21.98 2.97 -20.95
CA ASP A 53 22.55 2.07 -21.97
C ASP A 53 23.92 1.54 -21.50
N LYS A 54 24.74 2.40 -20.89
CA LYS A 54 26.04 2.07 -20.28
C LYS A 54 26.57 3.21 -19.40
N VAL A 55 27.56 2.91 -18.55
CA VAL A 55 28.41 3.91 -17.88
C VAL A 55 29.88 3.61 -18.15
N GLU A 56 30.59 4.57 -18.75
CA GLU A 56 32.02 4.47 -19.07
C GLU A 56 32.84 5.37 -18.15
N MET A 57 34.01 4.89 -17.72
CA MET A 57 34.92 5.62 -16.83
C MET A 57 36.21 5.98 -17.58
N ALA A 58 36.50 7.28 -17.72
CA ALA A 58 37.74 7.80 -18.31
C ALA A 58 38.42 8.75 -17.31
N ASP A 59 39.68 8.46 -16.94
CA ASP A 59 40.45 9.20 -15.92
C ASP A 59 39.70 9.43 -14.58
N GLY A 60 38.78 8.51 -14.25
CA GLY A 60 37.93 8.56 -13.05
C GLY A 60 36.67 9.43 -13.18
N ILE A 61 36.45 10.06 -14.33
CA ILE A 61 35.21 10.77 -14.71
C ILE A 61 34.26 9.77 -15.36
N ALA A 62 32.99 9.79 -14.98
CA ALA A 62 31.95 8.98 -15.61
C ALA A 62 31.31 9.70 -16.81
N GLN A 63 31.06 8.95 -17.87
CA GLN A 63 30.07 9.25 -18.89
C GLN A 63 28.92 8.25 -18.79
N VAL A 64 27.68 8.73 -18.78
CA VAL A 64 26.45 7.94 -18.73
C VAL A 64 25.70 8.14 -20.05
N ASP A 65 25.49 7.07 -20.80
CA ASP A 65 24.65 7.10 -22.00
C ASP A 65 23.28 6.49 -21.64
N PHE A 66 22.18 7.15 -22.03
CA PHE A 66 20.83 6.78 -21.61
C PHE A 66 19.73 7.18 -22.60
N GLN A 67 18.62 6.45 -22.58
CA GLN A 67 17.40 6.71 -23.35
C GLN A 67 16.29 7.28 -22.46
N VAL A 68 15.44 8.15 -23.04
CA VAL A 68 14.21 8.63 -22.43
C VAL A 68 13.01 8.35 -23.34
N SER A 69 11.98 7.73 -22.79
CA SER A 69 10.77 7.32 -23.52
C SER A 69 9.49 7.57 -22.73
N ASN A 70 8.34 7.64 -23.42
CA ASN A 70 7.03 7.80 -22.80
C ASN A 70 6.37 6.45 -22.45
N GLN A 71 5.09 6.47 -22.07
CA GLN A 71 4.27 5.28 -21.78
C GLN A 71 4.10 4.30 -22.96
N ASP A 72 4.33 4.75 -24.19
CA ASP A 72 4.16 3.99 -25.43
C ASP A 72 5.53 3.59 -26.06
N ASP A 73 6.61 3.67 -25.27
CA ASP A 73 8.02 3.47 -25.67
C ASP A 73 8.52 4.42 -26.79
N GLU A 74 7.79 5.50 -27.09
CA GLU A 74 8.17 6.57 -28.05
C GLU A 74 9.29 7.45 -27.48
N ALA A 75 10.14 8.02 -28.35
CA ALA A 75 11.30 8.82 -27.93
C ALA A 75 10.90 10.20 -27.39
N VAL A 76 11.39 10.55 -26.20
CA VAL A 76 11.22 11.89 -25.62
C VAL A 76 12.48 12.70 -25.94
N ILE A 77 12.30 13.78 -26.71
CA ILE A 77 13.39 14.62 -27.24
C ILE A 77 13.30 16.03 -26.63
N GLY A 78 14.44 16.69 -26.42
CA GLY A 78 14.49 18.04 -25.86
C GLY A 78 14.28 18.14 -24.34
N VAL A 79 14.58 17.09 -23.57
CA VAL A 79 14.57 17.13 -22.10
C VAL A 79 15.39 18.34 -21.59
N PRO A 80 14.78 19.27 -20.82
CA PRO A 80 15.42 20.53 -20.45
C PRO A 80 16.22 20.47 -19.15
N SER A 81 15.98 19.47 -18.29
CA SER A 81 16.76 19.25 -17.08
C SER A 81 16.88 17.78 -16.69
N ALA A 82 18.04 17.42 -16.15
CA ALA A 82 18.32 16.12 -15.59
C ALA A 82 19.24 16.25 -14.36
N THR A 83 19.04 15.39 -13.36
CA THR A 83 19.92 15.26 -12.19
C THR A 83 20.55 13.86 -12.19
N PHE A 84 21.87 13.82 -12.05
CA PHE A 84 22.68 12.60 -12.07
C PHE A 84 23.31 12.41 -10.70
N ILE A 85 23.10 11.26 -10.06
CA ILE A 85 23.58 10.96 -8.70
C ILE A 85 24.40 9.67 -8.75
N ALA A 86 25.62 9.70 -8.22
CA ALA A 86 26.55 8.57 -8.24
C ALA A 86 26.90 8.08 -6.83
N ALA A 87 26.95 6.76 -6.64
CA ALA A 87 27.40 6.11 -5.41
C ALA A 87 28.12 4.79 -5.66
N GLN A 88 28.86 4.28 -4.67
CA GLN A 88 29.37 2.90 -4.62
C GLN A 88 28.78 2.15 -3.43
N LEU A 89 28.70 0.81 -3.49
CA LEU A 89 28.23 -0.06 -2.43
C LEU A 89 29.40 -0.79 -1.78
N LEU A 90 29.61 -0.58 -0.49
CA LEU A 90 30.47 -1.44 0.33
C LEU A 90 29.78 -2.80 0.55
N PRO A 91 30.47 -3.94 0.36
CA PRO A 91 29.89 -5.24 0.62
C PRO A 91 29.67 -5.44 2.13
N GLN A 92 28.80 -6.38 2.48
CA GLN A 92 28.50 -6.72 3.88
C GLN A 92 29.78 -7.14 4.63
N GLY A 93 29.94 -6.69 5.87
CA GLY A 93 31.11 -6.94 6.71
C GLY A 93 32.34 -6.06 6.42
N TYR A 94 32.36 -5.26 5.33
CA TYR A 94 33.54 -4.47 4.94
C TYR A 94 33.96 -3.44 5.99
N THR A 95 33.00 -2.77 6.63
CA THR A 95 33.26 -1.74 7.66
C THR A 95 33.46 -2.32 9.06
N GLY A 96 33.39 -3.65 9.22
CA GLY A 96 33.46 -4.36 10.49
C GLY A 96 32.61 -5.63 10.49
N ALA A 97 33.01 -6.63 11.26
CA ALA A 97 32.26 -7.87 11.38
C ALA A 97 30.81 -7.60 11.85
N GLY A 98 29.84 -8.28 11.22
CA GLY A 98 28.41 -8.10 11.50
C GLY A 98 27.76 -6.86 10.87
N ASN A 99 28.52 -5.86 10.41
CA ASN A 99 27.95 -4.69 9.75
C ASN A 99 27.29 -5.03 8.40
N SER A 100 26.17 -4.39 8.08
CA SER A 100 25.51 -4.55 6.78
C SER A 100 26.32 -3.93 5.64
N SER A 101 25.96 -4.24 4.38
CA SER A 101 26.42 -3.46 3.22
C SER A 101 26.04 -1.97 3.35
N GLU A 102 26.78 -1.06 2.73
CA GLU A 102 26.60 0.38 2.91
C GLU A 102 26.84 1.16 1.62
N TRP A 103 25.85 1.95 1.17
CA TRP A 103 26.04 2.88 0.06
C TRP A 103 26.92 4.07 0.47
N GLN A 104 27.77 4.54 -0.43
CA GLN A 104 28.61 5.71 -0.27
C GLN A 104 28.39 6.66 -1.45
N HIS A 105 27.71 7.76 -1.20
CA HIS A 105 27.44 8.80 -2.18
C HIS A 105 28.72 9.55 -2.62
N PHE A 106 29.03 9.53 -3.92
CA PHE A 106 30.09 10.36 -4.50
C PHE A 106 29.61 11.79 -4.75
N THR A 107 28.61 11.96 -5.60
CA THR A 107 28.20 13.28 -6.11
C THR A 107 26.75 13.30 -6.60
N ALA A 108 26.20 14.50 -6.71
CA ALA A 108 24.95 14.79 -7.40
C ALA A 108 25.13 16.07 -8.25
N GLU A 109 25.09 15.93 -9.57
CA GLU A 109 25.14 17.06 -10.51
C GLU A 109 23.75 17.27 -11.14
N THR A 110 23.29 18.51 -11.22
CA THR A 110 22.03 18.86 -11.91
C THR A 110 22.36 19.73 -13.11
N CYS A 111 21.98 19.25 -14.29
CA CYS A 111 22.07 19.97 -15.54
C CYS A 111 20.69 20.57 -15.86
N ALA A 112 20.64 21.91 -15.96
CA ALA A 112 19.47 22.68 -16.36
C ALA A 112 19.96 23.92 -17.13
N ALA A 113 19.51 25.13 -16.77
CA ALA A 113 20.06 26.38 -17.31
C ALA A 113 21.56 26.57 -17.02
N THR A 114 22.06 25.99 -15.93
CA THR A 114 23.48 25.75 -15.67
C THR A 114 23.74 24.26 -15.61
N CYS A 115 24.88 23.81 -16.13
CA CYS A 115 25.28 22.41 -16.18
C CYS A 115 26.74 22.34 -15.68
N PRO A 116 27.05 21.60 -14.60
CA PRO A 116 28.42 21.46 -14.13
C PRO A 116 29.24 20.58 -15.09
N GLY A 117 28.76 19.37 -15.38
CA GLY A 117 29.22 18.53 -16.48
C GLY A 117 28.66 18.94 -17.85
N SER A 118 28.56 17.98 -18.77
CA SER A 118 28.06 18.20 -20.13
C SER A 118 26.95 17.20 -20.48
N LEU A 119 25.75 17.71 -20.80
CA LEU A 119 24.61 16.93 -21.29
C LEU A 119 24.45 17.15 -22.80
N THR A 120 24.45 16.05 -23.57
CA THR A 120 24.18 16.05 -25.00
C THR A 120 22.86 15.33 -25.28
N ASP A 121 22.01 15.94 -26.10
CA ASP A 121 20.77 15.36 -26.63
C ASP A 121 21.02 14.96 -28.08
N HIS A 122 20.98 13.65 -28.38
CA HIS A 122 21.26 13.09 -29.71
C HIS A 122 20.08 13.19 -30.68
N LYS A 123 18.97 13.83 -30.27
CA LYS A 123 17.78 14.14 -31.09
C LYS A 123 17.03 12.91 -31.62
N ASN A 124 17.19 11.78 -30.93
CA ASN A 124 16.53 10.50 -31.20
C ASN A 124 15.98 9.82 -29.92
N GLY A 125 15.96 10.54 -28.79
CA GLY A 125 15.60 10.02 -27.46
C GLY A 125 16.78 9.46 -26.66
N HIS A 126 17.98 9.33 -27.25
CA HIS A 126 19.22 9.07 -26.52
C HIS A 126 19.89 10.37 -26.08
N TYR A 127 20.59 10.27 -24.96
CA TYR A 127 21.32 11.33 -24.29
C TYR A 127 22.65 10.77 -23.79
N SER A 128 23.65 11.64 -23.67
CA SER A 128 24.90 11.32 -22.97
C SER A 128 25.26 12.41 -21.98
N TYR A 129 25.69 12.03 -20.77
CA TYR A 129 26.10 12.94 -19.72
C TYR A 129 27.50 12.63 -19.21
N THR A 130 28.42 13.59 -19.31
CA THR A 130 29.76 13.51 -18.72
C THR A 130 29.83 14.37 -17.47
N PHE A 131 30.25 13.80 -16.34
CA PHE A 131 30.39 14.52 -15.06
C PHE A 131 31.50 15.58 -15.09
N SER A 132 31.38 16.60 -14.25
CA SER A 132 32.35 17.72 -14.19
C SER A 132 33.72 17.37 -13.63
N ALA A 133 33.81 16.31 -12.81
CA ALA A 133 35.01 15.94 -12.07
C ALA A 133 35.08 14.43 -11.79
N PRO A 134 36.28 13.88 -11.50
CA PRO A 134 36.43 12.48 -11.12
C PRO A 134 35.71 12.15 -9.81
N PHE A 135 35.19 10.92 -9.69
CA PHE A 135 34.52 10.46 -8.46
C PHE A 135 35.48 10.27 -7.27
N ASN A 136 36.74 9.93 -7.55
CA ASN A 136 37.69 9.57 -6.50
C ASN A 136 38.04 10.77 -5.59
N GLY A 137 37.88 10.60 -4.28
CA GLY A 137 38.13 11.62 -3.26
C GLY A 137 36.91 12.50 -2.95
N MET A 138 35.85 12.47 -3.75
CA MET A 138 34.66 13.29 -3.50
C MET A 138 33.91 12.80 -2.26
N ASN A 139 33.43 13.73 -1.42
CA ASN A 139 32.86 13.44 -0.09
C ASN A 139 33.73 12.56 0.82
N GLY A 140 35.06 12.53 0.60
CA GLY A 140 35.97 11.64 1.33
C GLY A 140 35.71 10.16 1.05
N VAL A 141 35.21 9.84 -0.15
CA VAL A 141 35.02 8.48 -0.66
C VAL A 141 36.16 8.15 -1.62
N THR A 142 36.87 7.05 -1.36
CA THR A 142 37.84 6.50 -2.32
C THR A 142 37.09 5.60 -3.31
N PHE A 143 37.25 5.85 -4.61
CA PHE A 143 36.62 5.05 -5.65
C PHE A 143 37.21 3.63 -5.68
N MET A 144 36.36 2.61 -5.70
CA MET A 144 36.75 1.20 -5.72
C MET A 144 36.22 0.52 -6.99
N PRO A 145 37.06 0.21 -8.00
CA PRO A 145 36.60 -0.32 -9.30
C PRO A 145 35.81 -1.63 -9.22
N GLU A 146 36.16 -2.49 -8.27
CA GLU A 146 35.55 -3.82 -8.08
C GLU A 146 34.29 -3.79 -7.20
N ALA A 147 33.90 -2.61 -6.70
CA ALA A 147 32.67 -2.44 -5.94
C ALA A 147 31.49 -2.16 -6.89
N THR A 148 30.28 -2.59 -6.51
CA THR A 148 29.06 -2.21 -7.22
C THR A 148 28.90 -0.69 -7.19
N GLN A 149 28.83 -0.08 -8.36
CA GLN A 149 28.55 1.33 -8.56
C GLN A 149 27.06 1.50 -8.87
N ARG A 150 26.48 2.65 -8.54
CA ARG A 150 25.09 3.03 -8.85
C ARG A 150 25.05 4.42 -9.46
N MET A 151 24.28 4.54 -10.53
CA MET A 151 23.93 5.80 -11.20
C MET A 151 22.43 5.97 -11.09
N VAL A 152 21.97 7.15 -10.67
CA VAL A 152 20.57 7.53 -10.69
C VAL A 152 20.39 8.70 -11.65
N VAL A 153 19.45 8.56 -12.58
CA VAL A 153 19.03 9.62 -13.50
C VAL A 153 17.61 10.06 -13.13
N LYS A 154 17.46 11.33 -12.76
CA LYS A 154 16.19 11.97 -12.41
C LYS A 154 15.82 12.99 -13.49
N ILE A 155 14.60 12.91 -14.02
CA ILE A 155 14.09 13.76 -15.11
C ILE A 155 12.67 14.27 -14.76
N GLY A 156 12.26 15.40 -15.35
CA GLY A 156 10.90 15.93 -15.28
C GLY A 156 10.61 16.80 -14.05
N GLY A 157 9.34 17.20 -13.91
CA GLY A 157 8.92 18.29 -13.01
C GLY A 157 8.95 19.68 -13.69
N ASP A 158 9.18 19.70 -14.99
CA ASP A 158 9.24 20.85 -15.88
C ASP A 158 8.48 20.53 -17.19
N LYS A 159 8.82 21.19 -18.30
CA LYS A 159 8.13 21.04 -19.59
C LYS A 159 9.12 21.07 -20.75
N LEU A 160 8.83 20.31 -21.80
CA LEU A 160 9.50 20.45 -23.10
C LEU A 160 9.26 21.85 -23.71
N ALA A 161 10.07 22.21 -24.71
CA ALA A 161 10.05 23.53 -25.35
C ALA A 161 8.71 23.88 -26.05
N ASP A 162 7.90 22.87 -26.38
CA ASP A 162 6.54 22.99 -26.93
C ASP A 162 5.46 23.19 -25.85
N ASN A 163 5.84 23.17 -24.56
CA ASN A 163 5.00 23.16 -23.35
C ASN A 163 4.40 21.80 -22.95
N THR A 164 4.81 20.69 -23.59
CA THR A 164 4.42 19.34 -23.16
C THR A 164 4.96 19.06 -21.75
N PRO A 165 4.11 18.75 -20.74
CA PRO A 165 4.55 18.50 -19.38
C PRO A 165 5.41 17.24 -19.26
N LEU A 166 6.45 17.29 -18.43
CA LEU A 166 7.25 16.11 -18.09
C LEU A 166 6.92 15.65 -16.66
N PRO A 167 6.27 14.48 -16.47
CA PRO A 167 6.10 13.90 -15.14
C PRO A 167 7.46 13.55 -14.54
N ILE A 168 7.57 13.58 -13.21
CA ILE A 168 8.83 13.26 -12.53
C ILE A 168 9.08 11.76 -12.60
N THR A 169 10.28 11.38 -13.05
CA THR A 169 10.77 10.01 -13.01
C THR A 169 12.18 9.98 -12.44
N ASN A 170 12.48 8.89 -11.75
CA ASN A 170 13.80 8.54 -11.28
C ASN A 170 14.05 7.11 -11.76
N GLN A 171 15.24 6.81 -12.25
CA GLN A 171 15.66 5.44 -12.57
C GLN A 171 17.10 5.25 -12.13
N HIS A 172 17.45 4.02 -11.76
CA HIS A 172 18.79 3.66 -11.33
C HIS A 172 19.41 2.59 -12.24
N TYR A 173 20.73 2.50 -12.21
CA TYR A 173 21.52 1.51 -12.93
C TYR A 173 22.73 1.13 -12.10
N ASP A 174 22.95 -0.17 -11.93
CA ASP A 174 24.07 -0.73 -11.16
C ASP A 174 25.06 -1.43 -12.10
N TRP A 175 26.35 -1.21 -11.89
CA TRP A 175 27.41 -1.84 -12.68
C TRP A 175 28.68 -2.11 -11.85
N GLN A 176 29.58 -2.92 -12.39
CA GLN A 176 30.93 -3.15 -11.88
C GLN A 176 31.96 -3.04 -13.01
N SER A 177 33.25 -3.12 -12.70
CA SER A 177 34.34 -3.21 -13.70
C SER A 177 34.17 -4.39 -14.68
N SER A 178 33.46 -5.45 -14.27
CA SER A 178 33.06 -6.61 -15.08
C SER A 178 31.83 -6.39 -15.98
N GLY A 179 31.26 -5.17 -15.99
CA GLY A 179 30.00 -4.84 -16.66
C GLY A 179 28.78 -4.98 -15.76
N ASP A 180 27.63 -5.21 -16.38
CA ASP A 180 26.30 -5.08 -15.77
C ASP A 180 25.93 -6.22 -14.81
N ASN A 181 26.62 -7.36 -14.93
CA ASN A 181 26.49 -8.48 -14.00
C ASN A 181 27.31 -8.19 -12.74
N VAL A 182 26.70 -7.48 -11.79
CA VAL A 182 27.32 -7.10 -10.52
C VAL A 182 27.40 -8.29 -9.55
N ALA A 183 28.53 -8.45 -8.87
CA ALA A 183 28.77 -9.57 -7.95
C ALA A 183 27.95 -9.52 -6.65
N TYR A 184 27.39 -8.36 -6.28
CA TYR A 184 26.54 -8.19 -5.10
C TYR A 184 25.67 -6.93 -5.19
N THR A 185 24.47 -6.97 -4.61
CA THR A 185 23.49 -5.87 -4.58
C THR A 185 23.08 -5.48 -3.16
N ARG A 186 22.12 -4.57 -3.02
CA ARG A 186 21.43 -4.26 -1.76
C ARG A 186 19.93 -4.04 -2.01
N ASN A 187 19.28 -5.05 -2.58
CA ASN A 187 17.88 -4.99 -3.01
C ASN A 187 17.00 -5.71 -1.96
N LEU A 188 16.42 -4.94 -1.03
CA LEU A 188 15.72 -5.45 0.17
C LEU A 188 14.19 -5.24 0.18
N VAL A 189 13.70 -4.20 -0.49
CA VAL A 189 12.28 -3.78 -0.52
C VAL A 189 12.02 -3.08 -1.87
N THR A 190 10.76 -3.02 -2.32
CA THR A 190 10.38 -2.24 -3.52
C THR A 190 9.49 -1.05 -3.16
N VAL A 191 9.28 -0.10 -4.08
CA VAL A 191 8.43 1.07 -3.79
C VAL A 191 6.93 0.71 -3.75
N GLU A 192 6.52 -0.37 -4.42
CA GLU A 192 5.12 -0.83 -4.47
C GLU A 192 4.60 -1.21 -3.08
N THR A 193 5.44 -1.81 -2.23
CA THR A 193 5.05 -2.15 -0.84
C THR A 193 4.85 -0.89 0.02
N CYS A 194 5.58 0.19 -0.28
CA CYS A 194 5.32 1.49 0.36
C CYS A 194 4.02 2.12 -0.18
N ASN A 195 3.77 1.98 -1.48
CA ASN A 195 2.63 2.58 -2.17
C ASN A 195 1.28 1.92 -1.83
N SER A 196 1.23 0.73 -1.22
CA SER A 196 -0.03 0.17 -0.69
C SER A 196 -0.69 1.14 0.32
N CYS A 197 0.13 1.80 1.14
CA CYS A 197 -0.28 2.87 2.03
C CYS A 197 -0.20 4.26 1.36
N HIS A 198 0.92 4.55 0.68
CA HIS A 198 1.24 5.91 0.23
C HIS A 198 0.59 6.33 -1.10
N SER A 199 -0.04 5.42 -1.87
CA SER A 199 -0.44 5.59 -3.29
C SER A 199 0.72 5.90 -4.24
N ASN A 200 1.44 7.00 -4.02
CA ASN A 200 2.57 7.46 -4.82
C ASN A 200 3.56 8.21 -3.89
N LEU A 201 4.47 7.46 -3.27
CA LEU A 201 5.49 7.97 -2.37
C LEU A 201 6.46 8.88 -3.14
N ALA A 202 6.42 10.18 -2.88
CA ALA A 202 7.33 11.15 -3.49
C ALA A 202 7.82 12.20 -2.47
N PHE A 203 9.14 12.31 -2.27
CA PHE A 203 9.77 13.17 -1.26
C PHE A 203 10.60 14.31 -1.86
N HIS A 204 11.01 15.26 -1.01
CA HIS A 204 11.80 16.46 -1.34
C HIS A 204 11.17 17.37 -2.41
N GLY A 205 9.87 17.65 -2.26
CA GLY A 205 9.09 18.41 -3.26
C GLY A 205 8.71 17.54 -4.46
N SER A 206 8.28 16.31 -4.18
CA SER A 206 7.90 15.26 -5.15
C SER A 206 8.98 14.87 -6.16
N LYS A 207 10.26 15.14 -5.87
CA LYS A 207 11.38 14.90 -6.79
C LYS A 207 11.84 13.45 -6.85
N TYR A 208 11.75 12.73 -5.74
CA TYR A 208 12.31 11.38 -5.59
C TYR A 208 11.22 10.39 -5.18
N ASN A 209 11.00 9.37 -6.01
CA ASN A 209 9.92 8.38 -5.89
C ASN A 209 10.37 6.92 -6.13
N GLN A 210 11.67 6.63 -5.96
CA GLN A 210 12.24 5.27 -5.98
C GLN A 210 13.09 5.04 -4.73
N ILE A 211 13.02 3.83 -4.17
CA ILE A 211 13.79 3.43 -2.98
C ILE A 211 15.30 3.51 -3.27
N GLU A 212 15.68 3.14 -4.48
CA GLU A 212 17.04 3.06 -4.99
C GLU A 212 17.68 4.45 -5.07
N THR A 213 16.88 5.47 -5.41
CA THR A 213 17.27 6.88 -5.30
C THR A 213 17.41 7.32 -3.86
N CYS A 214 16.48 6.92 -2.97
CA CYS A 214 16.54 7.27 -1.55
C CYS A 214 17.82 6.74 -0.89
N VAL A 215 18.16 5.45 -1.05
CA VAL A 215 19.36 4.85 -0.42
C VAL A 215 20.68 5.42 -0.98
N THR A 216 20.68 5.89 -2.22
CA THR A 216 21.83 6.58 -2.85
C THR A 216 22.19 7.88 -2.13
N CYS A 217 21.21 8.55 -1.50
CA CYS A 217 21.42 9.78 -0.71
C CYS A 217 21.40 9.57 0.81
N HIS A 218 20.57 8.66 1.32
CA HIS A 218 20.37 8.41 2.75
C HIS A 218 21.42 7.44 3.33
N ASN A 219 22.69 7.87 3.28
CA ASN A 219 23.85 7.15 3.79
C ASN A 219 24.88 8.09 4.47
N SER A 220 25.83 7.51 5.20
CA SER A 220 26.79 8.22 6.07
C SER A 220 27.69 9.23 5.36
N LYS A 221 27.80 9.16 4.02
CA LYS A 221 28.60 10.07 3.19
C LYS A 221 27.83 11.28 2.67
N LYS A 222 26.50 11.32 2.86
CA LYS A 222 25.63 12.39 2.31
C LYS A 222 24.64 12.99 3.30
N VAL A 223 24.10 12.23 4.26
CA VAL A 223 23.33 12.81 5.38
C VAL A 223 24.25 13.15 6.53
N SER A 224 24.03 14.32 7.16
CA SER A 224 24.82 14.78 8.31
C SER A 224 24.40 14.13 9.64
N ASN A 225 23.18 13.60 9.70
CA ASN A 225 22.60 12.95 10.87
C ASN A 225 22.52 11.43 10.62
N PRO A 226 23.18 10.59 11.46
CA PRO A 226 23.12 9.13 11.33
C PRO A 226 21.72 8.53 11.42
N ALA A 227 20.77 9.21 12.07
CA ALA A 227 19.37 8.76 12.13
C ALA A 227 18.61 8.94 10.80
N ASP A 228 19.14 9.75 9.87
CA ASP A 228 18.58 9.92 8.54
C ASP A 228 19.15 8.90 7.52
N ILE A 229 19.98 7.94 7.94
CA ILE A 229 20.41 6.81 7.11
C ILE A 229 19.20 5.87 6.91
N PHE A 230 19.01 5.35 5.69
CA PHE A 230 17.69 4.89 5.24
C PHE A 230 16.99 3.87 6.17
N PRO A 231 17.59 2.74 6.61
CA PRO A 231 16.93 1.80 7.53
C PRO A 231 16.57 2.44 8.88
N GLN A 232 17.51 3.17 9.49
CA GLN A 232 17.29 3.88 10.76
C GLN A 232 16.14 4.88 10.65
N MET A 233 16.13 5.65 9.56
CA MET A 233 15.11 6.66 9.28
C MET A 233 13.74 6.02 9.12
N ILE A 234 13.58 5.06 8.20
CA ILE A 234 12.26 4.50 7.89
C ILE A 234 11.69 3.72 9.07
N HIS A 235 12.50 2.96 9.82
CA HIS A 235 12.03 2.29 11.03
C HIS A 235 11.55 3.32 12.07
N SER A 236 12.35 4.36 12.35
CA SER A 236 11.98 5.41 13.30
C SER A 236 10.73 6.20 12.88
N LYS A 237 10.51 6.40 11.58
CA LYS A 237 9.34 7.12 11.05
C LYS A 237 8.05 6.31 11.11
N HIS A 238 8.12 4.98 11.10
CA HIS A 238 6.96 4.09 11.19
C HIS A 238 6.81 3.45 12.58
N LEU A 239 7.62 3.86 13.58
CA LEU A 239 7.51 3.35 14.96
C LEU A 239 6.19 3.75 15.64
N THR A 240 5.58 4.87 15.23
CA THR A 240 4.28 5.34 15.71
C THR A 240 3.41 5.81 14.53
N GLY A 241 2.08 5.80 14.71
CA GLY A 241 1.13 6.14 13.66
C GLY A 241 0.97 5.09 12.54
N PHE A 242 1.70 3.96 12.62
CA PHE A 242 1.59 2.90 11.62
C PHE A 242 0.23 2.17 11.71
N PRO A 243 -0.43 1.83 10.59
CA PRO A 243 -1.80 1.29 10.62
C PRO A 243 -1.92 -0.18 11.06
N GLN A 244 -0.79 -0.90 11.13
CA GLN A 244 -0.64 -2.31 11.49
C GLN A 244 0.29 -2.47 12.71
N PRO A 245 0.32 -3.66 13.36
CA PRO A 245 1.38 -4.01 14.30
C PRO A 245 2.78 -3.77 13.71
N ILE A 246 3.64 -3.05 14.42
CA ILE A 246 5.02 -2.75 13.99
C ILE A 246 5.92 -3.99 13.86
N SER A 247 5.46 -5.16 14.34
CA SER A 247 6.09 -6.46 14.15
C SER A 247 5.88 -7.04 12.75
N ASP A 248 4.88 -6.57 11.98
CA ASP A 248 4.50 -7.18 10.70
C ASP A 248 5.47 -6.79 9.57
N CYS A 249 6.72 -7.30 9.65
CA CYS A 249 7.84 -6.95 8.79
C CYS A 249 7.51 -7.13 7.29
N GLN A 250 6.74 -8.15 6.94
CA GLN A 250 6.33 -8.48 5.57
C GLN A 250 5.47 -7.40 4.90
N THR A 251 4.96 -6.41 5.65
CA THR A 251 4.31 -5.21 5.08
C THR A 251 5.27 -4.44 4.16
N CYS A 252 6.58 -4.45 4.47
CA CYS A 252 7.62 -3.83 3.65
C CYS A 252 8.62 -4.87 3.10
N HIS A 253 9.01 -5.85 3.92
CA HIS A 253 9.98 -6.90 3.59
C HIS A 253 9.29 -8.14 3.01
N VAL A 254 8.74 -7.97 1.81
CA VAL A 254 8.06 -9.03 1.05
C VAL A 254 9.03 -10.08 0.50
N ASP A 255 8.54 -11.32 0.35
CA ASP A 255 9.26 -12.39 -0.32
C ASP A 255 8.98 -12.37 -1.84
N LYS A 256 9.86 -11.70 -2.59
CA LYS A 256 9.88 -11.59 -4.06
C LYS A 256 11.25 -12.02 -4.61
N ALA A 257 11.26 -12.95 -5.56
CA ALA A 257 12.49 -13.47 -6.18
C ALA A 257 13.37 -12.41 -6.89
N GLU A 258 12.84 -11.24 -7.23
CA GLU A 258 13.57 -10.09 -7.80
C GLU A 258 14.47 -9.35 -6.78
N LEU A 259 14.22 -9.56 -5.47
CA LEU A 259 14.97 -8.94 -4.37
C LEU A 259 15.99 -9.94 -3.77
N ALA A 260 17.18 -10.00 -4.35
CA ALA A 260 18.23 -10.95 -3.92
C ALA A 260 18.57 -10.88 -2.41
N GLU A 261 18.50 -9.68 -1.81
CA GLU A 261 18.81 -9.43 -0.40
C GLU A 261 17.58 -9.35 0.52
N GLN A 262 16.38 -9.68 0.04
CA GLN A 262 15.11 -9.56 0.78
C GLN A 262 15.14 -10.12 2.21
N GLN A 263 15.83 -11.24 2.45
CA GLN A 263 15.88 -11.92 3.74
C GLN A 263 16.79 -11.20 4.77
N ASN A 264 17.42 -10.09 4.39
CA ASN A 264 18.38 -9.39 5.26
C ASN A 264 17.75 -8.73 6.49
N TRP A 265 16.42 -8.53 6.52
CA TRP A 265 15.73 -7.99 7.71
C TRP A 265 15.87 -8.88 8.95
N HIS A 266 16.02 -10.19 8.79
CA HIS A 266 16.31 -11.13 9.89
C HIS A 266 17.73 -11.72 9.85
N ARG A 267 18.41 -11.73 8.69
CA ARG A 267 19.78 -12.25 8.56
C ARG A 267 20.89 -11.27 8.96
N VAL A 268 20.62 -9.96 9.02
CA VAL A 268 21.65 -8.94 9.25
C VAL A 268 21.28 -8.03 10.45
N PRO A 269 21.24 -8.58 11.68
CA PRO A 269 20.93 -7.81 12.88
C PRO A 269 22.04 -6.79 13.17
N THR A 270 21.67 -5.52 13.37
CA THR A 270 22.60 -4.44 13.70
C THR A 270 21.99 -3.48 14.73
N MET A 271 22.83 -2.94 15.62
CA MET A 271 22.45 -1.94 16.63
C MET A 271 21.68 -0.78 16.02
N GLN A 272 22.09 -0.34 14.83
CA GLN A 272 21.50 0.78 14.11
C GLN A 272 20.07 0.48 13.61
N ALA A 273 19.86 -0.67 12.96
CA ALA A 273 18.56 -1.02 12.40
C ALA A 273 17.55 -1.48 13.48
N CYS A 274 18.01 -2.26 14.45
CA CYS A 274 17.18 -2.78 15.54
C CYS A 274 16.85 -1.69 16.58
N GLY A 275 17.84 -0.85 16.95
CA GLY A 275 17.67 0.23 17.92
C GLY A 275 16.71 1.35 17.47
N ALA A 276 16.42 1.45 16.17
CA ALA A 276 15.42 2.36 15.63
C ALA A 276 13.99 2.05 16.12
N CYS A 277 13.69 0.79 16.43
CA CYS A 277 12.43 0.38 17.07
C CYS A 277 12.62 0.07 18.57
N HIS A 278 13.72 -0.60 18.94
CA HIS A 278 14.04 -0.92 20.33
C HIS A 278 14.74 0.26 21.05
N THR A 279 14.08 1.41 21.06
CA THR A 279 14.62 2.72 21.50
C THR A 279 14.97 2.82 22.99
N GLN A 280 14.53 1.85 23.80
CA GLN A 280 14.89 1.74 25.23
C GLN A 280 16.22 1.01 25.47
N ILE A 281 16.90 0.55 24.42
CA ILE A 281 18.19 -0.17 24.51
C ILE A 281 19.34 0.77 24.16
N ASN A 282 20.32 0.87 25.06
CA ASN A 282 21.61 1.52 24.79
C ASN A 282 22.69 0.44 24.72
N PHE A 283 22.93 -0.10 23.52
CA PHE A 283 23.84 -1.23 23.30
C PHE A 283 25.26 -0.98 23.84
N PRO A 284 25.95 0.15 23.59
CA PRO A 284 27.30 0.39 24.16
C PRO A 284 27.31 0.52 25.69
N ALA A 285 26.25 1.07 26.29
CA ALA A 285 26.17 1.25 27.74
C ALA A 285 25.72 0.00 28.50
N GLY A 286 25.10 -0.97 27.81
CA GLY A 286 24.49 -2.15 28.44
C GLY A 286 23.14 -1.86 29.11
N GLU A 287 22.41 -0.84 28.66
CA GLU A 287 21.09 -0.49 29.17
C GLU A 287 20.01 -1.28 28.42
N GLY A 288 19.17 -2.02 29.13
CA GLY A 288 18.10 -2.86 28.55
C GLY A 288 18.58 -4.14 27.82
N HIS A 289 19.88 -4.27 27.54
CA HIS A 289 20.50 -5.39 26.83
C HIS A 289 21.97 -5.55 27.28
N PRO A 290 22.58 -6.76 27.25
CA PRO A 290 24.02 -6.91 27.44
C PRO A 290 24.86 -5.94 26.58
N ALA A 291 25.89 -5.33 27.15
CA ALA A 291 26.68 -4.33 26.47
C ALA A 291 27.36 -4.89 25.20
N GLN A 292 27.23 -4.18 24.08
CA GLN A 292 27.86 -4.49 22.79
C GLN A 292 28.51 -3.21 22.24
N ALA A 293 29.80 -3.27 21.92
CA ALA A 293 30.54 -2.14 21.35
C ALA A 293 30.38 -2.02 19.82
N ASP A 294 30.04 -3.12 19.15
CA ASP A 294 29.88 -3.25 17.70
C ASP A 294 28.88 -4.37 17.37
N ASN A 295 28.67 -4.63 16.07
CA ASN A 295 27.70 -5.61 15.57
C ASN A 295 28.27 -7.06 15.45
N SER A 296 29.52 -7.31 15.83
CA SER A 296 30.25 -8.54 15.48
C SER A 296 29.62 -9.83 16.00
N ASN A 297 28.96 -9.76 17.16
CA ASN A 297 28.36 -10.92 17.82
C ASN A 297 26.84 -11.02 17.64
N CYS A 298 26.19 -10.04 17.00
CA CYS A 298 24.72 -9.95 16.96
C CYS A 298 24.08 -11.22 16.39
N VAL A 299 24.55 -11.68 15.22
CA VAL A 299 24.01 -12.86 14.52
C VAL A 299 24.31 -14.20 15.23
N ALA A 300 25.31 -14.24 16.11
CA ALA A 300 25.63 -15.45 16.88
C ALA A 300 24.56 -15.78 17.93
N CYS A 301 23.87 -14.76 18.44
CA CYS A 301 22.70 -14.91 19.31
C CYS A 301 21.40 -14.77 18.50
N HIS A 302 21.22 -13.63 17.82
CA HIS A 302 20.08 -13.30 16.98
C HIS A 302 20.21 -13.94 15.59
N ASN A 303 20.11 -15.27 15.56
CA ASN A 303 20.04 -16.02 14.32
C ASN A 303 18.77 -15.67 13.51
N ALA A 304 18.81 -15.98 12.22
CA ALA A 304 17.74 -15.69 11.25
C ALA A 304 16.36 -16.18 11.71
N ASP A 305 16.25 -17.47 12.06
CA ASP A 305 14.99 -18.12 12.42
C ASP A 305 14.38 -17.49 13.68
N TRP A 306 15.21 -17.23 14.70
CA TRP A 306 14.74 -16.59 15.93
C TRP A 306 14.26 -15.16 15.67
N THR A 307 15.05 -14.35 14.95
CA THR A 307 14.69 -12.96 14.59
C THR A 307 13.40 -12.91 13.76
N ALA A 308 13.19 -13.83 12.82
CA ALA A 308 11.95 -13.92 12.06
C ALA A 308 10.77 -14.35 12.95
N SER A 309 10.96 -15.34 13.84
CA SER A 309 9.89 -15.89 14.69
C SER A 309 9.32 -14.88 15.69
N VAL A 310 10.15 -14.07 16.36
CA VAL A 310 9.69 -13.12 17.40
C VAL A 310 8.90 -11.93 16.84
N HIS A 311 8.97 -11.71 15.53
CA HIS A 311 8.20 -10.69 14.81
C HIS A 311 7.02 -11.30 14.03
N SER A 312 6.88 -12.63 14.00
CA SER A 312 5.83 -13.32 13.27
C SER A 312 4.51 -13.40 14.05
N ASP A 313 3.38 -13.42 13.34
CA ASP A 313 2.06 -13.75 13.89
C ASP A 313 1.61 -15.18 13.56
N GLU A 314 2.50 -16.02 13.02
CA GLU A 314 2.21 -17.40 12.60
C GLU A 314 1.52 -18.22 13.70
N ASP A 315 1.99 -18.16 14.94
CA ASP A 315 1.40 -18.88 16.08
C ASP A 315 -0.06 -18.48 16.35
N LYS A 316 -0.35 -17.18 16.25
CA LYS A 316 -1.69 -16.60 16.44
C LYS A 316 -2.60 -16.99 15.29
N THR A 317 -2.08 -16.91 14.07
CA THR A 317 -2.76 -17.33 12.84
C THR A 317 -3.08 -18.83 12.85
N ALA A 318 -2.12 -19.68 13.26
CA ALA A 318 -2.30 -21.13 13.37
C ALA A 318 -3.38 -21.52 14.39
N ALA A 319 -3.45 -20.82 15.53
CA ALA A 319 -4.51 -21.01 16.51
C ALA A 319 -5.87 -20.54 15.98
N LEU A 320 -5.95 -19.37 15.35
CA LEU A 320 -7.19 -18.85 14.77
C LEU A 320 -7.75 -19.74 13.64
N MET A 321 -6.89 -20.38 12.84
CA MET A 321 -7.31 -21.37 11.83
C MET A 321 -7.96 -22.64 12.41
N GLN A 322 -7.99 -22.81 13.74
CA GLN A 322 -8.68 -23.93 14.40
C GLN A 322 -10.13 -23.60 14.78
N PHE A 323 -10.61 -22.36 14.58
CA PHE A 323 -12.00 -22.00 14.92
C PHE A 323 -12.61 -20.98 13.95
N SER A 324 -13.74 -21.36 13.35
CA SER A 324 -14.58 -20.51 12.52
C SER A 324 -16.06 -20.70 12.89
N PRO A 325 -16.72 -19.66 13.42
CA PRO A 325 -18.17 -19.60 13.55
C PRO A 325 -18.79 -19.09 12.24
N SER A 326 -19.93 -19.66 11.84
CA SER A 326 -20.70 -19.23 10.67
C SER A 326 -22.20 -19.30 10.94
N ILE A 327 -23.00 -18.44 10.31
CA ILE A 327 -24.46 -18.52 10.37
C ILE A 327 -24.92 -19.40 9.19
N THR A 328 -25.68 -20.46 9.48
CA THR A 328 -26.16 -21.43 8.48
C THR A 328 -27.61 -21.22 8.08
N SER A 329 -28.40 -20.58 8.93
CA SER A 329 -29.73 -20.08 8.60
C SER A 329 -30.09 -18.89 9.48
N ALA A 330 -30.94 -18.01 8.96
CA ALA A 330 -31.57 -16.94 9.70
C ALA A 330 -32.98 -16.69 9.13
N SER A 331 -33.90 -16.21 9.96
CA SER A 331 -35.23 -15.75 9.58
C SER A 331 -35.76 -14.77 10.63
N MET A 332 -36.81 -14.02 10.35
CA MET A 332 -37.38 -13.04 11.29
C MET A 332 -38.91 -13.07 11.28
N ASP A 333 -39.51 -13.03 12.48
CA ASP A 333 -40.96 -12.86 12.61
C ASP A 333 -41.40 -11.41 12.40
N ALA A 334 -42.72 -11.20 12.23
CA ALA A 334 -43.30 -9.86 12.07
C ALA A 334 -43.15 -8.94 13.31
N ASN A 335 -42.64 -9.46 14.44
CA ASN A 335 -42.41 -8.71 15.67
C ASN A 335 -40.94 -8.25 15.82
N GLY A 336 -40.09 -8.48 14.81
CA GLY A 336 -38.67 -8.11 14.87
C GLY A 336 -37.84 -9.05 15.74
N THR A 337 -38.20 -10.35 15.82
CA THR A 337 -37.38 -11.39 16.45
C THR A 337 -36.72 -12.25 15.39
N VAL A 338 -35.39 -12.16 15.30
CA VAL A 338 -34.58 -12.99 14.40
C VAL A 338 -34.29 -14.33 15.07
N THR A 339 -34.52 -15.43 14.36
CA THR A 339 -34.00 -16.76 14.71
C THR A 339 -32.76 -17.03 13.88
N VAL A 340 -31.63 -17.41 14.50
CA VAL A 340 -30.35 -17.68 13.83
C VAL A 340 -29.81 -19.05 14.22
N ALA A 341 -29.29 -19.81 13.26
CA ALA A 341 -28.54 -21.05 13.51
C ALA A 341 -27.05 -20.82 13.26
N VAL A 342 -26.22 -21.05 14.28
CA VAL A 342 -24.77 -20.86 14.25
C VAL A 342 -24.08 -22.22 14.23
N LYS A 343 -23.18 -22.41 13.25
CA LYS A 343 -22.29 -23.56 13.12
C LYS A 343 -20.90 -23.20 13.63
N LEU A 344 -20.32 -24.06 14.47
CA LEU A 344 -18.96 -23.92 14.99
C LEU A 344 -18.06 -25.02 14.40
N MET A 345 -17.00 -24.64 13.68
CA MET A 345 -16.11 -25.61 13.04
C MET A 345 -14.62 -25.26 13.17
N ASN A 346 -13.78 -26.27 13.00
CA ASN A 346 -12.33 -26.17 12.87
C ASN A 346 -11.98 -26.27 11.36
N PRO A 347 -11.70 -25.16 10.67
CA PRO A 347 -11.48 -25.20 9.22
C PRO A 347 -10.17 -25.92 8.84
N ALA A 348 -9.12 -25.89 9.68
CA ALA A 348 -7.88 -26.62 9.44
C ALA A 348 -8.05 -28.15 9.36
N THR A 349 -9.07 -28.72 10.01
CA THR A 349 -9.36 -30.17 10.00
C THR A 349 -10.67 -30.54 9.30
N GLY A 350 -11.49 -29.56 8.92
CA GLY A 350 -12.87 -29.76 8.46
C GLY A 350 -13.85 -30.27 9.52
N SER A 351 -13.41 -30.45 10.77
CA SER A 351 -14.22 -31.01 11.86
C SER A 351 -15.19 -29.99 12.44
N VAL A 352 -16.33 -30.46 12.96
CA VAL A 352 -17.35 -29.64 13.61
C VAL A 352 -17.21 -29.78 15.13
N TYR A 353 -17.24 -28.65 15.86
CA TYR A 353 -17.27 -28.68 17.32
C TYR A 353 -18.65 -29.14 17.78
N SER A 354 -18.76 -30.33 18.37
CA SER A 354 -20.07 -30.95 18.65
C SER A 354 -20.94 -30.16 19.63
N GLU A 355 -20.31 -29.47 20.57
CA GLU A 355 -20.95 -28.69 21.65
C GLU A 355 -21.18 -27.22 21.29
N SER A 356 -22.11 -26.58 22.00
CA SER A 356 -22.45 -25.16 21.86
C SER A 356 -21.43 -24.22 22.53
N ALA A 357 -21.46 -22.93 22.16
CA ALA A 357 -20.44 -21.96 22.54
C ALA A 357 -20.28 -21.75 24.06
N ASP A 358 -21.34 -21.95 24.84
CA ASP A 358 -21.36 -21.90 26.32
C ASP A 358 -20.52 -23.00 26.99
N LYS A 359 -20.17 -24.05 26.25
CA LYS A 359 -19.40 -25.19 26.76
C LYS A 359 -17.94 -25.21 26.28
N LEU A 360 -17.64 -24.58 25.15
CA LEU A 360 -16.30 -24.57 24.54
C LEU A 360 -15.38 -23.59 25.29
N LYS A 361 -14.50 -24.14 26.14
CA LYS A 361 -13.72 -23.34 27.11
C LYS A 361 -12.63 -22.44 26.52
N PHE A 362 -12.31 -22.61 25.25
CA PHE A 362 -11.43 -21.68 24.52
C PHE A 362 -12.16 -20.43 24.03
N ILE A 363 -13.50 -20.34 24.10
CA ILE A 363 -14.24 -19.15 23.68
C ILE A 363 -14.26 -18.15 24.84
N ASN A 364 -13.64 -17.00 24.63
CA ASN A 364 -13.62 -15.89 25.59
C ASN A 364 -14.88 -15.02 25.45
N ASP A 365 -15.29 -14.72 24.21
CA ASP A 365 -16.47 -13.94 23.88
C ASP A 365 -16.92 -14.35 22.47
N LEU A 366 -18.22 -14.49 22.22
CA LEU A 366 -18.75 -14.74 20.88
C LEU A 366 -20.17 -14.19 20.78
N ARG A 367 -20.41 -13.34 19.80
CA ARG A 367 -21.66 -12.58 19.66
C ARG A 367 -22.15 -12.55 18.23
N VAL A 368 -23.47 -12.46 18.10
CA VAL A 368 -24.13 -12.13 16.84
C VAL A 368 -24.87 -10.79 17.04
N TYR A 369 -24.60 -9.84 16.16
CA TYR A 369 -25.31 -8.56 16.05
C TYR A 369 -26.31 -8.61 14.89
N ALA A 370 -27.43 -7.91 15.02
CA ALA A 370 -28.50 -7.89 14.03
C ALA A 370 -29.15 -6.49 13.92
N ASN A 371 -29.45 -6.05 12.71
CA ASN A 371 -30.23 -4.83 12.44
C ASN A 371 -31.05 -4.99 11.15
N TRP A 372 -32.14 -4.24 11.00
CA TRP A 372 -33.08 -4.35 9.87
C TRP A 372 -33.03 -3.12 8.97
N GLY A 373 -33.20 -3.28 7.65
CA GLY A 373 -33.38 -2.17 6.72
C GLY A 373 -32.20 -1.91 5.77
N THR A 374 -31.69 -2.93 5.08
CA THR A 374 -30.49 -2.76 4.23
C THR A 374 -30.66 -1.74 3.09
N SER A 375 -31.89 -1.52 2.62
CA SER A 375 -32.19 -0.57 1.54
C SER A 375 -32.14 0.91 1.96
N PHE A 376 -32.06 1.21 3.26
CA PHE A 376 -32.04 2.57 3.80
C PHE A 376 -31.00 2.79 4.92
N ASP A 377 -29.91 2.00 4.93
CA ASP A 377 -28.86 2.04 5.97
C ASP A 377 -29.38 1.81 7.40
N TYR A 378 -30.30 0.85 7.52
CA TYR A 378 -30.85 0.31 8.76
C TYR A 378 -31.77 1.24 9.59
N ALA A 379 -32.64 0.64 10.40
CA ALA A 379 -33.65 1.33 11.20
C ALA A 379 -33.15 1.87 12.56
N THR A 380 -31.92 1.54 12.98
CA THR A 380 -31.37 1.95 14.28
C THR A 380 -29.86 2.17 14.24
N ARG A 381 -29.35 3.06 15.12
CA ARG A 381 -27.91 3.23 15.40
C ARG A 381 -27.33 2.21 16.40
N SER A 382 -28.13 1.24 16.84
CA SER A 382 -27.79 0.35 17.95
C SER A 382 -28.34 -1.04 17.69
N ALA A 383 -27.60 -1.80 16.89
CA ALA A 383 -27.93 -3.17 16.54
C ALA A 383 -28.18 -4.03 17.80
N ARG A 384 -29.21 -4.87 17.70
CA ARG A 384 -29.54 -5.86 18.71
C ARG A 384 -28.47 -6.94 18.69
N SER A 385 -28.25 -7.64 19.82
CA SER A 385 -27.24 -8.69 19.86
C SER A 385 -27.54 -9.75 20.90
N ILE A 386 -26.89 -10.90 20.74
CA ILE A 386 -26.82 -11.98 21.72
C ILE A 386 -25.35 -12.38 21.92
N LYS A 387 -24.99 -12.76 23.15
CA LYS A 387 -23.72 -13.41 23.48
C LYS A 387 -23.96 -14.91 23.59
N LEU A 388 -23.34 -15.69 22.70
CA LEU A 388 -23.56 -17.14 22.63
C LEU A 388 -23.01 -17.90 23.85
N PRO A 389 -21.84 -17.56 24.45
CA PRO A 389 -21.34 -18.24 25.64
C PRO A 389 -22.15 -17.96 26.92
N GLU A 390 -22.94 -16.88 26.94
CA GLU A 390 -23.80 -16.49 28.07
C GLU A 390 -25.27 -16.91 27.85
N SER A 391 -25.59 -17.65 26.78
CA SER A 391 -26.96 -17.99 26.38
C SER A 391 -27.09 -19.47 26.02
N THR A 392 -28.00 -20.19 26.67
CA THR A 392 -28.35 -21.57 26.27
C THR A 392 -29.08 -21.54 24.92
N PRO A 393 -28.69 -22.37 23.92
CA PRO A 393 -29.40 -22.45 22.65
C PRO A 393 -30.82 -23.02 22.81
N LEU A 394 -31.74 -22.60 21.94
CA LEU A 394 -33.14 -23.04 21.91
C LEU A 394 -33.28 -24.49 21.42
N SER A 395 -32.43 -24.86 20.45
CA SER A 395 -32.33 -26.20 19.88
C SER A 395 -31.00 -26.33 19.16
N GLY A 396 -30.64 -27.56 18.78
CA GLY A 396 -29.40 -27.83 18.04
C GLY A 396 -28.71 -29.10 18.49
N SER A 397 -27.83 -29.61 17.63
CA SER A 397 -26.96 -30.76 17.89
C SER A 397 -25.83 -30.76 16.86
N ASN A 398 -24.77 -31.53 17.13
CA ASN A 398 -23.64 -31.72 16.21
C ASN A 398 -23.06 -30.38 15.71
N GLY A 399 -22.86 -29.43 16.63
CA GLY A 399 -22.23 -28.15 16.36
C GLY A 399 -23.03 -27.12 15.57
N ILE A 400 -24.31 -27.35 15.31
CA ILE A 400 -25.24 -26.34 14.78
C ILE A 400 -26.31 -26.07 15.83
N TYR A 401 -26.38 -24.81 16.28
CA TYR A 401 -27.22 -24.40 17.41
C TYR A 401 -28.02 -23.14 17.11
N THR A 402 -29.30 -23.15 17.49
CA THR A 402 -30.27 -22.11 17.20
C THR A 402 -30.49 -21.18 18.38
N TYR A 403 -30.51 -19.87 18.10
CA TYR A 403 -30.64 -18.77 19.05
C TYR A 403 -31.64 -17.74 18.52
N THR A 404 -32.09 -16.82 19.38
CA THR A 404 -32.96 -15.69 18.99
C THR A 404 -32.40 -14.34 19.41
N ILE A 405 -32.57 -13.34 18.54
CA ILE A 405 -32.24 -11.94 18.80
C ILE A 405 -33.53 -11.13 18.65
N SER A 406 -34.06 -10.61 19.77
CA SER A 406 -35.37 -9.96 19.82
C SER A 406 -35.31 -8.43 19.94
N GLY A 407 -36.39 -7.78 19.49
CA GLY A 407 -36.59 -6.34 19.59
C GLY A 407 -35.82 -5.55 18.53
N LEU A 408 -35.72 -6.07 17.31
CA LEU A 408 -35.31 -5.27 16.16
C LEU A 408 -36.47 -4.36 15.73
N THR A 409 -36.14 -3.15 15.29
CA THR A 409 -37.13 -2.20 14.75
C THR A 409 -37.39 -2.53 13.29
N VAL A 410 -38.65 -2.86 12.96
CA VAL A 410 -39.13 -3.02 11.58
C VAL A 410 -40.09 -1.87 11.28
N PRO A 411 -39.66 -0.83 10.53
CA PRO A 411 -40.56 0.24 10.09
C PRO A 411 -41.66 -0.29 9.17
N ALA A 412 -42.88 0.25 9.30
CA ALA A 412 -44.00 -0.13 8.44
C ALA A 412 -43.70 0.17 6.95
N GLY A 413 -44.01 -0.77 6.07
CA GLY A 413 -43.67 -0.69 4.63
C GLY A 413 -42.25 -1.14 4.28
N THR A 414 -41.50 -1.70 5.24
CA THR A 414 -40.15 -2.26 5.03
C THR A 414 -40.07 -3.76 5.29
N GLU A 415 -41.22 -4.45 5.36
CA GLU A 415 -41.33 -5.87 5.69
C GLU A 415 -40.69 -6.76 4.61
N SER A 416 -40.58 -6.28 3.38
CA SER A 416 -39.90 -6.98 2.27
C SER A 416 -38.43 -6.57 2.05
N ASP A 417 -37.84 -5.76 2.95
CA ASP A 417 -36.40 -5.50 2.94
C ASP A 417 -35.62 -6.68 3.56
N HIS A 418 -34.31 -6.51 3.72
CA HIS A 418 -33.39 -7.43 4.36
C HIS A 418 -32.85 -6.80 5.64
N GLY A 419 -32.37 -7.66 6.54
CA GLY A 419 -31.51 -7.29 7.65
C GLY A 419 -30.07 -7.74 7.45
N GLY A 420 -29.17 -7.16 8.25
CA GLY A 420 -27.78 -7.56 8.35
C GLY A 420 -27.52 -8.31 9.66
N LEU A 421 -26.67 -9.33 9.59
CA LEU A 421 -26.12 -10.07 10.73
C LEU A 421 -24.60 -9.92 10.74
N ALA A 422 -23.98 -9.88 11.91
CA ALA A 422 -22.52 -9.91 12.03
C ALA A 422 -22.06 -10.72 13.25
N ILE A 423 -21.14 -11.66 13.01
CA ILE A 423 -20.45 -12.43 14.04
C ILE A 423 -19.18 -11.70 14.47
N GLN A 424 -18.90 -11.66 15.76
CA GLN A 424 -17.61 -11.21 16.33
C GLN A 424 -17.28 -12.02 17.57
N GLY A 425 -16.00 -12.17 17.90
CA GLY A 425 -15.60 -12.92 19.08
C GLY A 425 -14.11 -12.87 19.40
N ARG A 426 -13.75 -13.57 20.46
CA ARG A 426 -12.38 -13.79 20.94
C ARG A 426 -12.23 -15.21 21.43
N VAL A 427 -11.05 -15.78 21.22
CA VAL A 427 -10.67 -17.12 21.66
C VAL A 427 -9.35 -17.08 22.42
N CYS A 428 -9.13 -18.05 23.30
CA CYS A 428 -7.91 -18.19 24.07
C CYS A 428 -6.98 -19.21 23.41
N ALA A 429 -5.72 -18.84 23.25
CA ALA A 429 -4.72 -19.62 22.54
C ALA A 429 -3.36 -19.59 23.25
N LYS A 430 -2.55 -20.62 23.00
CA LYS A 430 -1.16 -20.73 23.45
C LYS A 430 -0.44 -21.74 22.55
N ASP A 431 0.85 -21.54 22.29
CA ASP A 431 1.72 -22.52 21.59
C ASP A 431 1.07 -23.10 20.30
N LYS A 432 0.61 -22.20 19.41
CA LYS A 432 -0.12 -22.48 18.15
C LYS A 432 -1.50 -23.15 18.27
N VAL A 433 -2.04 -23.39 19.46
CA VAL A 433 -3.32 -24.11 19.64
C VAL A 433 -4.34 -23.36 20.49
N LEU A 434 -5.62 -23.71 20.34
CA LEU A 434 -6.69 -23.21 21.20
C LEU A 434 -6.65 -23.92 22.56
N VAL A 435 -6.76 -23.15 23.65
CA VAL A 435 -6.68 -23.63 25.03
C VAL A 435 -7.83 -23.10 25.88
N ASP A 436 -8.12 -23.75 27.01
CA ASP A 436 -9.07 -23.22 27.99
C ASP A 436 -8.64 -21.80 28.43
N CYS A 437 -9.56 -20.85 28.45
CA CYS A 437 -9.29 -19.45 28.84
C CYS A 437 -8.77 -19.26 30.27
N THR A 438 -8.81 -20.30 31.12
CA THR A 438 -8.19 -20.32 32.45
C THR A 438 -6.74 -20.83 32.47
N THR A 439 -6.20 -21.25 31.32
CA THR A 439 -4.83 -21.77 31.20
C THR A 439 -3.80 -20.67 31.45
N GLU A 440 -2.75 -20.99 32.22
CA GLU A 440 -1.68 -20.05 32.54
C GLU A 440 -0.92 -19.59 31.29
N LEU A 441 -0.74 -18.28 31.15
CA LEU A 441 -0.17 -17.61 29.97
C LEU A 441 -0.94 -17.84 28.66
N ALA A 442 -2.25 -18.08 28.71
CA ALA A 442 -3.08 -18.03 27.50
C ALA A 442 -3.27 -16.60 27.00
N GLU A 443 -3.10 -16.39 25.69
CA GLU A 443 -3.37 -15.12 25.02
C GLU A 443 -4.81 -15.09 24.50
N VAL A 444 -5.46 -13.92 24.57
CA VAL A 444 -6.81 -13.70 24.02
C VAL A 444 -6.70 -13.13 22.61
N LEU A 445 -6.96 -13.96 21.61
CA LEU A 445 -6.94 -13.60 20.19
C LEU A 445 -8.33 -13.17 19.72
N VAL A 446 -8.38 -12.24 18.77
CA VAL A 446 -9.63 -11.80 18.13
C VAL A 446 -9.88 -12.61 16.86
N ILE A 447 -11.09 -13.12 16.68
CA ILE A 447 -11.45 -13.82 15.43
C ILE A 447 -11.72 -12.79 14.31
N LYS A 448 -11.53 -13.19 13.05
CA LYS A 448 -12.05 -12.42 11.92
C LYS A 448 -13.57 -12.39 12.01
N ALA A 449 -14.13 -11.20 12.13
CA ALA A 449 -15.57 -10.97 12.08
C ALA A 449 -16.09 -11.19 10.66
N SER A 450 -17.36 -11.57 10.56
CA SER A 450 -18.01 -11.88 9.29
C SER A 450 -19.46 -11.47 9.34
N HIS A 451 -20.00 -10.95 8.23
CA HIS A 451 -21.41 -10.63 8.11
C HIS A 451 -22.18 -11.63 7.23
N SER A 452 -23.50 -11.56 7.30
CA SER A 452 -24.45 -12.26 6.42
C SER A 452 -25.73 -11.43 6.31
N TYR A 453 -26.47 -11.57 5.22
CA TYR A 453 -27.76 -10.91 5.05
C TYR A 453 -28.90 -11.92 5.13
N PHE A 454 -30.09 -11.44 5.51
CA PHE A 454 -31.29 -12.26 5.69
C PHE A 454 -32.54 -11.45 5.35
N ASP A 455 -33.58 -12.12 4.86
CA ASP A 455 -34.94 -11.57 4.77
C ASP A 455 -35.82 -12.19 5.88
N MET A 456 -37.13 -11.92 5.89
CA MET A 456 -38.02 -12.50 6.90
C MET A 456 -38.03 -14.05 6.90
N ALA A 457 -37.74 -14.70 5.78
CA ALA A 457 -37.85 -16.15 5.60
C ALA A 457 -36.51 -16.90 5.71
N ALA A 458 -35.42 -16.35 5.19
CA ALA A 458 -34.15 -17.07 5.03
C ALA A 458 -32.90 -16.15 5.04
N LEU A 459 -31.71 -16.77 5.01
CA LEU A 459 -30.49 -16.07 4.59
C LEU A 459 -30.63 -15.66 3.11
N SER A 460 -30.12 -14.49 2.77
CA SER A 460 -30.14 -13.95 1.41
C SER A 460 -28.73 -13.63 0.94
N SER A 461 -28.46 -13.91 -0.34
CA SER A 461 -27.28 -13.40 -1.06
C SER A 461 -27.44 -11.94 -1.49
N THR A 462 -28.67 -11.42 -1.45
CA THR A 462 -28.98 -10.00 -1.64
C THR A 462 -28.94 -9.32 -0.29
N GLY A 463 -28.40 -8.11 -0.23
CA GLY A 463 -28.27 -7.36 1.02
C GLY A 463 -27.87 -5.92 0.78
N ARG A 464 -27.18 -5.34 1.77
CA ARG A 464 -26.70 -3.95 1.67
C ARG A 464 -25.70 -3.79 0.53
N ARG A 465 -25.80 -2.67 -0.19
CA ARG A 465 -24.79 -2.25 -1.19
C ARG A 465 -23.37 -2.28 -0.62
N THR A 466 -22.43 -2.83 -1.39
CA THR A 466 -21.00 -2.74 -1.12
C THR A 466 -20.51 -1.33 -1.47
N VAL A 467 -19.64 -0.76 -0.63
CA VAL A 467 -19.04 0.58 -0.83
C VAL A 467 -17.53 0.52 -0.64
N VAL A 468 -17.09 -0.23 0.37
CA VAL A 468 -15.69 -0.56 0.65
C VAL A 468 -15.58 -2.08 0.85
N SER A 469 -14.36 -2.60 0.95
CA SER A 469 -14.09 -4.02 1.21
C SER A 469 -13.02 -4.19 2.30
N ASN A 470 -12.96 -5.36 2.93
CA ASN A 470 -11.87 -5.67 3.87
C ASN A 470 -10.50 -5.67 3.15
N THR A 471 -10.48 -6.01 1.85
CA THR A 471 -9.27 -5.94 1.01
C THR A 471 -8.79 -4.51 0.78
N SER A 472 -9.67 -3.58 0.38
CA SER A 472 -9.29 -2.19 0.11
C SER A 472 -8.77 -1.49 1.38
N CYS A 473 -9.46 -1.66 2.51
CA CYS A 473 -8.95 -1.20 3.81
C CYS A 473 -7.67 -1.94 4.26
N GLY A 474 -7.54 -3.22 3.92
CA GLY A 474 -6.42 -4.10 4.29
C GLY A 474 -5.09 -3.75 3.63
N ASN A 475 -5.10 -3.01 2.51
CA ASN A 475 -3.89 -2.45 1.89
C ASN A 475 -3.06 -1.59 2.85
N CYS A 476 -3.73 -0.93 3.81
CA CYS A 476 -3.10 -0.20 4.91
C CYS A 476 -3.13 -0.99 6.22
N HIS A 477 -4.31 -1.47 6.62
CA HIS A 477 -4.59 -2.01 7.96
C HIS A 477 -4.37 -3.52 8.12
N GLY A 478 -3.90 -4.21 7.08
CA GLY A 478 -3.82 -5.67 7.04
C GLY A 478 -5.19 -6.34 6.96
N ASP A 479 -5.21 -7.63 6.62
CA ASP A 479 -6.45 -8.40 6.47
C ASP A 479 -7.18 -8.58 7.81
N GLN A 480 -8.10 -7.64 8.08
CA GLN A 480 -8.91 -7.54 9.30
C GLN A 480 -8.09 -7.43 10.61
N LYS A 481 -6.86 -6.88 10.58
CA LYS A 481 -6.08 -6.64 11.81
C LYS A 481 -6.55 -5.41 12.61
N LEU A 482 -7.26 -4.47 11.99
CA LEU A 482 -7.85 -3.31 12.66
C LEU A 482 -9.03 -3.69 13.56
N ASN A 483 -8.79 -3.77 14.87
CA ASN A 483 -9.76 -4.20 15.87
C ASN A 483 -10.35 -3.01 16.65
N ILE A 484 -11.53 -2.54 16.25
CA ILE A 484 -12.27 -1.49 16.96
C ILE A 484 -13.23 -2.12 17.98
N HIS A 485 -13.53 -1.41 19.08
CA HIS A 485 -14.34 -1.90 20.21
C HIS A 485 -13.86 -3.27 20.75
N GLY A 486 -12.55 -3.55 20.60
CA GLY A 486 -11.86 -4.74 21.07
C GLY A 486 -12.15 -6.06 20.33
N SER A 487 -13.05 -6.10 19.35
CA SER A 487 -13.25 -7.31 18.50
C SER A 487 -14.10 -7.09 17.23
N ARG A 488 -14.21 -5.86 16.72
CA ARG A 488 -14.90 -5.57 15.45
C ARG A 488 -13.85 -5.21 14.41
N ASN A 489 -13.82 -5.98 13.34
CA ASN A 489 -12.80 -5.89 12.29
C ASN A 489 -13.34 -6.28 10.90
N ASP A 490 -14.68 -6.35 10.73
CA ASP A 490 -15.32 -6.45 9.42
C ASP A 490 -15.85 -5.08 8.98
N LEU A 491 -15.14 -4.49 8.02
CA LEU A 491 -15.35 -3.14 7.52
C LEU A 491 -16.35 -3.14 6.34
N GLY A 492 -16.50 -4.28 5.68
CA GLY A 492 -17.41 -4.45 4.52
C GLY A 492 -18.90 -4.48 4.89
N GLY A 493 -19.27 -4.91 6.10
CA GLY A 493 -20.68 -5.00 6.51
C GLY A 493 -20.97 -4.79 8.00
N GLN A 494 -20.13 -5.28 8.92
CA GLN A 494 -20.41 -5.23 10.36
C GLN A 494 -20.50 -3.80 10.92
N CYS A 495 -19.57 -2.91 10.57
CA CYS A 495 -19.53 -1.56 11.15
C CYS A 495 -20.85 -0.79 10.94
N GLN A 496 -21.46 -0.93 9.76
CA GLN A 496 -22.64 -0.18 9.35
C GLN A 496 -23.92 -0.64 10.08
N LEU A 497 -23.93 -1.81 10.74
CA LEU A 497 -25.03 -2.19 11.64
C LEU A 497 -25.25 -1.18 12.78
N CYS A 498 -24.23 -0.40 13.15
CA CYS A 498 -24.36 0.69 14.13
C CYS A 498 -23.99 2.06 13.53
N HIS A 499 -22.90 2.12 12.77
CA HIS A 499 -22.40 3.34 12.13
C HIS A 499 -23.17 3.62 10.83
N ASN A 500 -24.36 4.16 10.99
CA ASN A 500 -25.28 4.47 9.89
C ASN A 500 -25.99 5.82 10.12
N ALA A 501 -26.86 6.21 9.19
CA ALA A 501 -27.51 7.52 9.17
C ALA A 501 -28.40 7.86 10.38
N ASN A 502 -28.68 6.90 11.26
CA ASN A 502 -29.31 7.15 12.56
C ASN A 502 -28.34 7.75 13.60
N MET A 503 -27.04 7.85 13.28
CA MET A 503 -26.05 8.57 14.07
C MET A 503 -26.16 10.08 13.82
N LEU A 504 -26.61 10.80 14.85
CA LEU A 504 -26.79 12.25 14.81
C LEU A 504 -25.44 12.98 14.74
N ALA A 505 -25.38 14.04 13.95
CA ALA A 505 -24.33 15.06 14.00
C ALA A 505 -24.72 16.23 14.91
N ASN A 506 -23.72 16.95 15.43
CA ASN A 506 -23.89 18.15 16.23
C ASN A 506 -24.23 19.35 15.35
N ALA A 507 -25.44 19.90 15.47
CA ALA A 507 -25.90 21.03 14.65
C ALA A 507 -25.16 22.35 14.94
N THR A 508 -24.48 22.46 16.08
CA THR A 508 -23.72 23.66 16.50
C THR A 508 -22.26 23.64 16.05
N ALA A 509 -21.78 22.53 15.50
CA ALA A 509 -20.43 22.42 14.97
C ALA A 509 -20.26 23.27 13.70
N ALA A 510 -19.08 23.87 13.51
CA ALA A 510 -18.75 24.64 12.30
C ALA A 510 -18.86 23.79 11.02
N ASN A 511 -18.57 22.50 11.13
CA ASN A 511 -18.90 21.49 10.13
C ASN A 511 -19.65 20.32 10.80
N PRO A 512 -20.99 20.24 10.69
CA PRO A 512 -21.74 19.12 11.26
C PRO A 512 -21.35 17.77 10.63
N SER A 513 -20.91 17.77 9.37
CA SER A 513 -20.61 16.53 8.63
C SER A 513 -19.50 15.70 9.28
N THR A 514 -18.49 16.33 9.92
CA THR A 514 -17.38 15.64 10.60
C THR A 514 -17.67 15.29 12.07
N THR A 515 -18.94 15.34 12.51
CA THR A 515 -19.32 15.02 13.91
C THR A 515 -20.27 13.82 14.05
N SER A 516 -20.84 13.31 12.96
CA SER A 516 -21.66 12.10 13.01
C SER A 516 -20.79 10.85 13.00
N PHE A 517 -21.17 9.87 13.82
CA PHE A 517 -20.60 8.52 13.80
C PHE A 517 -21.17 7.62 12.68
N ASP A 518 -21.93 8.14 11.72
CA ASP A 518 -22.27 7.41 10.49
C ASP A 518 -20.97 7.05 9.74
N PHE A 519 -20.86 5.82 9.22
CA PHE A 519 -19.58 5.27 8.75
C PHE A 519 -18.92 6.12 7.66
N LYS A 520 -19.72 6.65 6.72
CA LYS A 520 -19.23 7.57 5.67
C LYS A 520 -18.64 8.87 6.23
N GLN A 521 -19.20 9.39 7.31
CA GLN A 521 -18.77 10.63 7.95
C GLN A 521 -17.53 10.40 8.82
N LEU A 522 -17.59 9.35 9.65
CA LEU A 522 -16.52 8.94 10.55
C LEU A 522 -15.23 8.59 9.80
N ILE A 523 -15.31 7.76 8.76
CA ILE A 523 -14.15 7.29 8.02
C ILE A 523 -13.50 8.41 7.19
N HIS A 524 -14.29 9.31 6.58
CA HIS A 524 -13.71 10.49 5.92
C HIS A 524 -13.08 11.44 6.94
N GLY A 525 -13.80 11.80 8.02
CA GLY A 525 -13.31 12.72 9.04
C GLY A 525 -12.03 12.24 9.74
N ILE A 526 -11.90 10.94 10.03
CA ILE A 526 -10.69 10.39 10.66
C ILE A 526 -9.50 10.46 9.69
N HIS A 527 -9.67 10.00 8.45
CA HIS A 527 -8.57 9.98 7.47
C HIS A 527 -8.21 11.37 6.91
N THR A 528 -9.08 12.38 7.07
CA THR A 528 -8.73 13.80 6.85
C THR A 528 -8.13 14.47 8.09
N SER A 529 -8.04 13.78 9.24
CA SER A 529 -7.64 14.34 10.54
C SER A 529 -8.54 15.50 11.02
N GLN A 530 -9.81 15.51 10.61
CA GLN A 530 -10.81 16.54 10.97
C GLN A 530 -11.87 16.06 11.97
N PHE A 531 -11.94 14.75 12.26
CA PHE A 531 -12.86 14.20 13.26
C PHE A 531 -12.34 14.48 14.68
N ALA A 532 -13.26 14.85 15.58
CA ALA A 532 -12.91 15.23 16.95
C ALA A 532 -12.21 14.08 17.72
N GLY A 533 -11.05 14.37 18.30
CA GLY A 533 -10.20 13.39 19.00
C GLY A 533 -9.29 12.56 18.08
N PHE A 534 -9.29 12.84 16.77
CA PHE A 534 -8.42 12.23 15.75
C PHE A 534 -7.57 13.29 15.02
N GLU A 535 -7.34 14.44 15.66
CA GLU A 535 -6.52 15.52 15.14
C GLU A 535 -5.03 15.17 15.18
N ASN A 536 -4.28 15.65 14.17
CA ASN A 536 -2.85 15.39 13.96
C ASN A 536 -2.51 13.93 13.61
N LEU A 537 -3.46 13.17 13.08
CA LEU A 537 -3.19 11.84 12.52
C LEU A 537 -2.73 11.97 11.06
N ASN A 538 -1.50 11.55 10.79
CA ASN A 538 -0.92 11.60 9.46
C ASN A 538 -1.46 10.44 8.59
N TYR A 539 -2.36 10.75 7.65
CA TYR A 539 -2.73 9.81 6.61
C TYR A 539 -1.55 9.62 5.63
N PRO A 540 -1.12 8.38 5.31
CA PRO A 540 0.07 8.15 4.50
C PRO A 540 -0.15 8.38 3.00
N GLY A 541 -1.36 8.15 2.51
CA GLY A 541 -1.73 8.20 1.10
C GLY A 541 -2.19 9.58 0.62
N ASN A 542 -2.61 9.64 -0.64
CA ASN A 542 -3.34 10.81 -1.13
C ASN A 542 -4.80 10.69 -0.67
N ILE A 543 -5.25 11.60 0.20
CA ILE A 543 -6.64 11.65 0.70
C ILE A 543 -7.66 11.75 -0.44
N GLY A 544 -7.28 12.34 -1.58
CA GLY A 544 -8.11 12.40 -2.79
C GLY A 544 -8.15 11.11 -3.61
N ASN A 545 -7.35 10.07 -3.31
CA ASN A 545 -7.41 8.80 -4.03
C ASN A 545 -8.54 7.92 -3.49
N CYS A 546 -9.73 8.11 -4.03
CA CYS A 546 -10.92 7.35 -3.63
C CYS A 546 -10.75 5.83 -3.77
N ALA A 547 -9.96 5.35 -4.74
CA ALA A 547 -9.75 3.92 -4.99
C ALA A 547 -9.00 3.18 -3.89
N GLN A 548 -8.30 3.88 -2.98
CA GLN A 548 -7.71 3.24 -1.80
C GLN A 548 -8.77 2.53 -0.92
N CYS A 549 -10.00 3.05 -0.89
CA CYS A 549 -11.09 2.53 -0.06
C CYS A 549 -12.29 2.05 -0.87
N HIS A 550 -12.73 2.84 -1.85
CA HIS A 550 -13.95 2.58 -2.61
C HIS A 550 -13.79 1.43 -3.61
N VAL A 551 -14.80 0.58 -3.69
CA VAL A 551 -14.90 -0.46 -4.73
C VAL A 551 -15.77 0.00 -5.90
N ASN A 552 -15.71 -0.76 -6.99
CA ASN A 552 -16.70 -0.69 -8.06
C ASN A 552 -17.93 -1.56 -7.72
N ASP A 553 -19.09 -1.15 -8.19
CA ASP A 553 -20.34 -1.92 -8.08
C ASP A 553 -20.43 -3.05 -9.13
N THR A 554 -21.56 -3.75 -9.15
CA THR A 554 -21.81 -4.86 -10.10
C THR A 554 -21.88 -4.44 -11.57
N ALA A 555 -22.03 -3.14 -11.87
CA ALA A 555 -21.96 -2.58 -13.22
C ALA A 555 -20.55 -2.08 -13.57
N GLY A 556 -19.57 -2.20 -12.66
CA GLY A 556 -18.21 -1.70 -12.82
C GLY A 556 -18.06 -0.20 -12.52
N ILE A 557 -19.10 0.45 -11.97
CA ILE A 557 -19.08 1.88 -11.66
C ILE A 557 -18.51 2.08 -10.26
N SER A 558 -17.54 2.99 -10.10
CA SER A 558 -16.96 3.32 -8.80
C SER A 558 -18.02 3.86 -7.85
N THR A 559 -18.07 3.35 -6.62
CA THR A 559 -19.10 3.70 -5.62
C THR A 559 -19.03 5.14 -5.08
N VAL A 560 -18.04 5.93 -5.52
CA VAL A 560 -17.95 7.39 -5.27
C VAL A 560 -18.54 8.23 -6.42
N ALA A 561 -18.84 7.62 -7.57
CA ALA A 561 -19.39 8.32 -8.72
C ALA A 561 -20.80 8.88 -8.44
N LEU A 562 -21.15 9.97 -9.13
CA LEU A 562 -22.49 10.54 -9.07
C LEU A 562 -23.34 10.10 -10.28
N PRO A 563 -24.66 9.86 -10.11
CA PRO A 563 -25.42 10.01 -8.87
C PRO A 563 -25.13 8.92 -7.82
N LEU A 564 -25.21 9.29 -6.53
CA LEU A 564 -25.08 8.32 -5.44
C LEU A 564 -26.21 7.28 -5.48
N ASN A 565 -25.93 6.10 -4.93
CA ASN A 565 -26.94 5.06 -4.75
C ASN A 565 -28.13 5.56 -3.91
N SER A 566 -29.36 5.28 -4.34
CA SER A 566 -30.60 5.77 -3.71
C SER A 566 -30.81 5.37 -2.25
N ALA A 567 -30.10 4.35 -1.76
CA ALA A 567 -30.11 3.96 -0.35
C ALA A 567 -29.38 4.97 0.57
N VAL A 568 -28.57 5.89 0.03
CA VAL A 568 -27.81 6.87 0.82
C VAL A 568 -28.76 7.89 1.45
N GLN A 569 -28.91 7.81 2.77
CA GLN A 569 -29.77 8.70 3.53
C GLN A 569 -29.13 10.09 3.78
N PRO A 570 -29.95 11.15 3.95
CA PRO A 570 -29.49 12.46 4.41
C PRO A 570 -28.89 12.39 5.81
N LEU A 571 -28.00 13.33 6.13
CA LEU A 571 -27.39 13.44 7.45
C LEU A 571 -28.38 14.09 8.44
N ALA A 572 -28.71 13.38 9.52
CA ALA A 572 -29.55 13.89 10.60
C ALA A 572 -28.73 14.67 11.65
N LEU A 573 -29.24 15.82 12.08
CA LEU A 573 -28.64 16.65 13.12
C LEU A 573 -29.40 16.53 14.45
N ASP A 574 -28.71 16.76 15.57
CA ASP A 574 -29.23 16.63 16.93
C ASP A 574 -30.35 17.62 17.30
N ASN A 575 -30.50 18.72 16.56
CA ASN A 575 -31.61 19.66 16.65
C ASN A 575 -32.85 19.26 15.82
N GLY A 576 -32.82 18.12 15.12
CA GLY A 576 -33.92 17.63 14.28
C GLY A 576 -33.94 18.14 12.84
N THR A 577 -32.92 18.89 12.41
CA THR A 577 -32.76 19.28 10.99
C THR A 577 -31.85 18.32 10.22
N PHE A 578 -31.80 18.48 8.90
CA PHE A 578 -31.13 17.54 7.98
C PHE A 578 -30.25 18.24 6.95
N THR A 579 -29.20 17.55 6.50
CA THR A 579 -28.39 17.92 5.32
C THR A 579 -28.59 16.90 4.20
N SER A 580 -28.74 17.34 2.95
CA SER A 580 -29.04 16.48 1.79
C SER A 580 -27.92 15.47 1.49
N PRO A 581 -28.23 14.31 0.85
CA PRO A 581 -27.32 13.18 0.77
C PRO A 581 -25.96 13.45 0.12
N ILE A 582 -25.89 14.18 -1.00
CA ILE A 582 -24.64 14.43 -1.71
C ILE A 582 -23.81 15.47 -0.92
N ALA A 583 -24.41 16.60 -0.56
CA ALA A 583 -23.75 17.64 0.22
C ALA A 583 -23.19 17.13 1.55
N ALA A 584 -23.93 16.26 2.26
CA ALA A 584 -23.48 15.67 3.52
C ALA A 584 -22.18 14.85 3.40
N VAL A 585 -21.94 14.21 2.24
CA VAL A 585 -20.69 13.48 1.96
C VAL A 585 -19.59 14.47 1.57
N CYS A 586 -19.86 15.38 0.62
CA CYS A 586 -18.88 16.32 0.09
C CYS A 586 -18.33 17.28 1.15
N SER A 587 -19.17 17.75 2.08
CA SER A 587 -18.78 18.68 3.15
C SER A 587 -17.78 18.11 4.15
N ASN A 588 -17.48 16.81 4.17
CA ASN A 588 -16.39 16.27 5.01
C ASN A 588 -15.01 16.75 4.55
N CYS A 589 -14.84 17.00 3.24
CA CYS A 589 -13.57 17.40 2.63
C CYS A 589 -13.64 18.82 2.05
N HIS A 590 -14.81 19.22 1.53
CA HIS A 590 -15.11 20.55 1.00
C HIS A 590 -15.94 21.34 2.02
N SER A 591 -15.31 21.72 3.13
CA SER A 591 -15.96 22.29 4.31
C SER A 591 -15.94 23.82 4.38
N ASP A 592 -15.51 24.51 3.32
CA ASP A 592 -15.38 25.97 3.33
C ASP A 592 -16.69 26.68 2.95
N THR A 593 -16.82 27.95 3.32
CA THR A 593 -18.04 28.73 3.07
C THR A 593 -18.35 28.89 1.57
N SER A 594 -17.33 28.88 0.71
CA SER A 594 -17.50 29.06 -0.74
C SER A 594 -18.12 27.82 -1.39
N THR A 595 -17.60 26.65 -1.05
CA THR A 595 -18.07 25.34 -1.48
C THR A 595 -19.46 25.04 -0.93
N HIS A 596 -19.75 25.37 0.34
CA HIS A 596 -21.11 25.26 0.90
C HIS A 596 -22.12 26.17 0.16
N ASN A 597 -21.75 27.43 -0.13
CA ASN A 597 -22.59 28.34 -0.92
C ASN A 597 -22.82 27.82 -2.35
N HIS A 598 -21.80 27.23 -2.98
CA HIS A 598 -21.91 26.60 -4.29
C HIS A 598 -22.87 25.39 -4.26
N MET A 599 -22.73 24.49 -3.27
CA MET A 599 -23.63 23.34 -3.10
C MET A 599 -25.08 23.80 -2.93
N ALA A 600 -25.33 24.83 -2.12
CA ALA A 600 -26.68 25.39 -1.93
C ALA A 600 -27.27 25.96 -3.24
N GLN A 601 -26.46 26.59 -4.10
CA GLN A 601 -26.88 27.03 -5.44
C GLN A 601 -27.24 25.86 -6.37
N GLN A 602 -26.69 24.67 -6.14
CA GLN A 602 -27.01 23.43 -6.85
C GLN A 602 -28.10 22.61 -6.14
N GLY A 603 -28.92 23.24 -5.30
CA GLY A 603 -30.08 22.61 -4.67
C GLY A 603 -29.78 21.73 -3.45
N ALA A 604 -28.57 21.80 -2.89
CA ALA A 604 -28.27 21.18 -1.59
C ALA A 604 -29.05 21.85 -0.46
N VAL A 605 -29.45 21.05 0.52
CA VAL A 605 -30.13 21.49 1.74
C VAL A 605 -29.15 21.34 2.89
N PHE A 606 -28.93 22.42 3.64
CA PHE A 606 -28.19 22.42 4.90
C PHE A 606 -29.13 22.83 6.03
N ALA A 607 -29.18 22.04 7.10
CA ALA A 607 -30.05 22.25 8.26
C ALA A 607 -31.54 22.52 7.92
N GLY A 608 -32.08 21.87 6.88
CA GLY A 608 -33.49 21.95 6.48
C GLY A 608 -34.37 20.87 7.11
N THR A 609 -35.62 20.72 6.64
CA THR A 609 -36.47 19.60 7.08
C THR A 609 -36.06 18.29 6.40
N LYS A 610 -36.50 17.15 6.95
CA LYS A 610 -36.30 15.86 6.29
C LYS A 610 -36.90 15.83 4.89
N SER A 611 -38.06 16.45 4.70
CA SER A 611 -38.74 16.51 3.40
C SER A 611 -37.84 17.18 2.36
N ASP A 612 -37.32 18.37 2.68
CA ASP A 612 -36.44 19.14 1.80
C ASP A 612 -35.17 18.37 1.47
N ALA A 613 -34.51 17.81 2.49
CA ALA A 613 -33.28 17.03 2.32
C ALA A 613 -33.47 15.74 1.49
N THR A 614 -34.70 15.24 1.36
CA THR A 614 -35.04 14.06 0.52
C THR A 614 -35.73 14.42 -0.81
N ALA A 615 -35.94 15.71 -1.11
CA ALA A 615 -36.74 16.15 -2.26
C ALA A 615 -36.07 15.90 -3.63
N GLY A 616 -34.80 15.48 -3.67
CA GLY A 616 -34.07 15.22 -4.92
C GLY A 616 -33.67 16.49 -5.68
N THR A 617 -33.52 17.62 -4.98
CA THR A 617 -33.19 18.93 -5.56
C THR A 617 -31.73 19.11 -5.94
N GLU A 618 -30.84 18.21 -5.51
CA GLU A 618 -29.39 18.28 -5.77
C GLU A 618 -29.06 18.01 -7.25
N THR A 619 -28.69 19.05 -8.01
CA THR A 619 -28.30 18.94 -9.43
C THR A 619 -26.83 18.56 -9.63
N CYS A 620 -26.12 18.19 -8.56
CA CYS A 620 -24.67 17.93 -8.55
C CYS A 620 -24.21 16.96 -9.64
N ALA A 621 -24.97 15.88 -9.87
CA ALA A 621 -24.66 14.85 -10.86
C ALA A 621 -24.67 15.36 -12.31
N PHE A 622 -25.25 16.53 -12.62
CA PHE A 622 -25.21 17.10 -13.97
C PHE A 622 -23.78 17.57 -14.35
N CYS A 623 -23.05 18.16 -13.40
CA CYS A 623 -21.68 18.63 -13.62
C CYS A 623 -20.62 17.62 -13.17
N HIS A 624 -20.89 16.92 -12.06
CA HIS A 624 -19.95 16.05 -11.36
C HIS A 624 -20.24 14.55 -11.53
N GLY A 625 -21.31 14.18 -12.25
CA GLY A 625 -21.58 12.80 -12.64
C GLY A 625 -20.61 12.30 -13.71
N GLN A 626 -20.67 10.99 -13.96
CA GLN A 626 -19.77 10.32 -14.89
C GLN A 626 -19.88 10.90 -16.31
N GLY A 627 -18.74 11.30 -16.89
CA GLY A 627 -18.69 12.00 -18.19
C GLY A 627 -19.07 13.48 -18.15
N GLY A 628 -19.40 14.03 -16.97
CA GLY A 628 -19.67 15.45 -16.75
C GLY A 628 -18.43 16.33 -16.90
N VAL A 629 -18.65 17.65 -17.00
CA VAL A 629 -17.57 18.65 -17.18
C VAL A 629 -16.56 18.68 -16.02
N ALA A 630 -16.99 18.27 -14.84
CA ALA A 630 -16.20 18.20 -13.61
C ALA A 630 -16.45 16.85 -12.87
N ASP A 631 -16.60 15.76 -13.65
CA ASP A 631 -16.75 14.38 -13.18
C ASP A 631 -15.84 14.08 -11.97
N VAL A 632 -16.44 13.60 -10.86
CA VAL A 632 -15.73 13.22 -9.63
C VAL A 632 -14.53 12.33 -9.93
N LEU A 633 -14.66 11.38 -10.86
CA LEU A 633 -13.62 10.40 -11.19
C LEU A 633 -12.45 11.00 -12.00
N LYS A 634 -12.62 12.21 -12.55
CA LYS A 634 -11.62 12.92 -13.34
C LYS A 634 -10.93 14.04 -12.56
N VAL A 635 -11.64 14.68 -11.62
CA VAL A 635 -11.09 15.77 -10.80
C VAL A 635 -10.34 15.28 -9.56
N HIS A 636 -10.53 14.02 -9.17
CA HIS A 636 -9.78 13.36 -8.10
C HIS A 636 -8.69 12.44 -8.66
N PRO A 637 -7.54 12.30 -7.96
CA PRO A 637 -6.45 11.42 -8.36
C PRO A 637 -6.76 9.96 -8.00
N ILE A 638 -7.64 9.32 -8.77
CA ILE A 638 -8.08 7.94 -8.57
C ILE A 638 -7.17 6.98 -9.36
N ASN A 639 -6.35 6.21 -8.64
CA ASN A 639 -5.39 5.22 -9.17
C ASN A 639 -5.42 3.94 -8.33
#